data_AF-A0A7J5EGH5-F1
#
_entry.id   AF-A0A7J5EGH5-F1
#
_cell.length_a   1.000
_cell.length_b   1.000
_cell.length_c   1.000
_cell.angle_alpha   90.00
_cell.angle_beta   90.00
_cell.angle_gamma   90.00
#
_symmetry.space_group_name_H-M   'P 1'
#
loop_
_entity.id
_entity.type
_entity.pdbx_description
1 polymer ?
#
loop_
_entity_poly.entity_id
_entity_poly.type
_entity_poly.pdbx_seq_one_letter_code
_entity_poly.pdbx_strand_id
1 'polypeptide(L)'
;MASSELPPSQHFVHEGRRIAYRCYGSGSRVVVLTHGLLMDNRMFTKLAPTLAERGNRVITVDMFGHGASDHPPDMEAYSMPQYGEDVIALLDHLGVAQAVVGGTSLGANVALEAVILAPNRVRALVLEMPVLENALAGRAVGVGEGMDRVGRVADHERR
;
A
#
# COMPACT_ATOMS: atom_id res chain seq x y z
N MET A 1 -4.74 -12.62 -23.70
CA MET A 1 -4.53 -13.02 -22.29
C MET A 1 -3.12 -12.58 -21.92
N ALA A 2 -2.97 -11.65 -20.97
CA ALA A 2 -1.66 -11.24 -20.49
C ALA A 2 -0.95 -12.45 -19.86
N SER A 3 0.36 -12.59 -20.11
CA SER A 3 1.19 -13.68 -19.60
C SER A 3 1.00 -13.85 -18.09
N SER A 4 0.90 -15.10 -17.63
CA SER A 4 0.79 -15.47 -16.21
C SER A 4 2.08 -15.23 -15.42
N GLU A 5 3.16 -14.83 -16.10
CA GLU A 5 4.48 -14.68 -15.52
C GLU A 5 4.72 -13.24 -15.06
N LEU A 6 5.11 -13.11 -13.79
CA LEU A 6 5.46 -11.82 -13.19
C LEU A 6 6.71 -11.24 -13.88
N PRO A 7 6.79 -9.92 -14.13
CA PRO A 7 8.05 -9.28 -14.54
C PRO A 7 9.15 -9.59 -13.55
N PRO A 8 10.42 -9.73 -13.95
CA PRO A 8 11.50 -10.13 -13.05
C PRO A 8 11.61 -9.22 -11.82
N SER A 9 11.89 -9.85 -10.67
CA SER A 9 12.14 -9.12 -9.42
C SER A 9 13.50 -8.44 -9.51
N GLN A 10 13.54 -7.16 -9.16
CA GLN A 10 14.73 -6.36 -8.99
C GLN A 10 14.89 -6.02 -7.51
N HIS A 11 16.06 -5.53 -7.12
CA HIS A 11 16.27 -5.07 -5.75
C HIS A 11 17.23 -3.89 -5.71
N PHE A 12 17.12 -3.11 -4.65
CA PHE A 12 18.08 -2.08 -4.28
C PHE A 12 18.40 -2.19 -2.79
N VAL A 13 19.44 -1.48 -2.36
CA VAL A 13 19.84 -1.45 -0.94
C VAL A 13 19.69 -0.04 -0.42
N HIS A 14 19.00 0.11 0.71
CA HIS A 14 18.88 1.34 1.46
C HIS A 14 19.22 1.07 2.92
N GLU A 15 20.21 1.77 3.48
CA GLU A 15 20.67 1.57 4.87
C GLU A 15 20.95 0.11 5.27
N GLY A 16 21.53 -0.67 4.34
CA GLY A 16 21.81 -2.09 4.57
C GLY A 16 20.60 -3.03 4.44
N ARG A 17 19.42 -2.51 4.09
CA ARG A 17 18.19 -3.27 3.83
C ARG A 17 18.07 -3.55 2.34
N ARG A 18 18.01 -4.82 1.92
CA ARG A 18 17.71 -5.16 0.52
C ARG A 18 16.20 -5.18 0.32
N ILE A 19 15.72 -4.28 -0.53
CA ILE A 19 14.30 -4.12 -0.85
C ILE A 19 14.05 -4.56 -2.29
N ALA A 20 13.14 -5.52 -2.46
CA ALA A 20 12.73 -6.05 -3.74
C ALA A 20 11.55 -5.27 -4.33
N TYR A 21 11.56 -5.11 -5.65
CA TYR A 21 10.47 -4.48 -6.39
C TYR A 21 10.34 -5.07 -7.79
N ARG A 22 9.18 -4.85 -8.42
CA ARG A 22 8.93 -5.17 -9.84
C ARG A 22 8.41 -3.96 -10.57
N CYS A 23 8.76 -3.85 -11.85
CA CYS A 23 8.30 -2.79 -12.74
C CYS A 23 7.36 -3.35 -13.82
N TYR A 24 6.26 -2.65 -14.06
CA TYR A 24 5.29 -2.92 -15.12
C TYR A 24 5.15 -1.66 -15.98
N GLY A 25 5.22 -1.82 -17.30
CA GLY A 25 5.15 -0.70 -18.25
C GLY A 25 6.35 0.26 -18.15
N SER A 26 6.33 1.27 -19.02
CA SER A 26 7.41 2.25 -19.18
C SER A 26 6.90 3.70 -19.33
N GLY A 27 5.65 3.95 -18.94
CA GLY A 27 5.03 5.27 -19.05
C GLY A 27 5.70 6.35 -18.19
N SER A 28 5.54 7.61 -18.58
CA SER A 28 6.10 8.75 -17.84
C SER A 28 5.41 9.00 -16.49
N ARG A 29 4.17 8.52 -16.33
CA ARG A 29 3.42 8.59 -15.07
C ARG A 29 3.79 7.40 -14.19
N VAL A 30 4.48 7.67 -13.08
CA VAL A 30 4.89 6.64 -12.13
C VAL A 30 3.86 6.43 -11.03
N VAL A 31 3.57 5.15 -10.73
CA VAL A 31 2.73 4.70 -9.62
C VAL A 31 3.52 3.68 -8.79
N VAL A 32 3.65 3.89 -7.48
CA VAL A 32 4.24 2.94 -6.54
C VAL A 32 3.13 2.31 -5.71
N LEU A 33 3.07 0.98 -5.68
CA LEU A 33 2.09 0.19 -4.94
C LEU A 33 2.77 -0.67 -3.88
N THR A 34 2.23 -0.61 -2.66
CA THR A 34 2.72 -1.31 -1.48
C THR A 34 1.64 -2.23 -0.91
N HIS A 35 2.00 -3.47 -0.59
CA HIS A 35 1.06 -4.51 -0.19
C HIS A 35 0.60 -4.37 1.28
N GLY A 36 -0.42 -5.16 1.67
CA GLY A 36 -0.83 -5.30 3.06
C GLY A 36 0.13 -6.14 3.91
N LEU A 37 -0.02 -6.10 5.23
CA LEU A 37 0.78 -6.92 6.16
C LEU A 37 0.61 -8.42 5.83
N LEU A 38 1.68 -9.20 5.94
CA LEU A 38 1.73 -10.65 5.61
C LEU A 38 1.46 -10.98 4.13
N MET A 39 1.48 -9.96 3.25
CA MET A 39 1.35 -10.13 1.80
C MET A 39 2.68 -9.77 1.10
N ASP A 40 2.65 -9.74 -0.23
CA ASP A 40 3.75 -9.28 -1.08
C ASP A 40 3.21 -8.71 -2.40
N ASN A 41 4.10 -8.36 -3.33
CA ASN A 41 3.76 -7.77 -4.64
C ASN A 41 2.76 -8.60 -5.48
N ARG A 42 2.57 -9.89 -5.20
CA ARG A 42 1.60 -10.74 -5.93
C ARG A 42 0.17 -10.26 -5.76
N MET A 43 -0.11 -9.49 -4.69
CA MET A 43 -1.38 -8.79 -4.50
C MET A 43 -1.77 -7.93 -5.72
N PHE A 44 -0.79 -7.40 -6.45
CA PHE A 44 -1.00 -6.49 -7.58
C PHE A 44 -0.90 -7.17 -8.95
N THR A 45 -0.86 -8.50 -9.02
CA THR A 45 -0.80 -9.29 -10.27
C THR A 45 -1.85 -8.91 -11.31
N LYS A 46 -3.01 -8.41 -10.88
CA LYS A 46 -4.06 -7.89 -11.77
C LYS A 46 -3.98 -6.38 -11.95
N LEU A 47 -3.82 -5.63 -10.86
CA LEU A 47 -3.88 -4.17 -10.89
C LEU A 47 -2.70 -3.54 -11.63
N ALA A 48 -1.48 -4.02 -11.39
CA ALA A 48 -0.28 -3.41 -11.95
C ALA A 48 -0.22 -3.52 -13.49
N PRO A 49 -0.49 -4.69 -14.12
CA PRO A 49 -0.61 -4.78 -15.58
C PRO A 49 -1.71 -3.88 -16.15
N THR A 50 -2.91 -3.85 -15.54
CA THR A 50 -4.01 -3.00 -16.02
C THR A 50 -3.67 -1.51 -15.97
N LEU A 51 -2.97 -1.05 -14.94
CA LEU A 51 -2.49 0.34 -14.87
C LEU A 51 -1.38 0.61 -15.89
N ALA A 52 -0.48 -0.36 -16.10
CA ALA A 52 0.59 -0.25 -17.10
C ALA A 52 0.05 -0.16 -18.54
N GLU A 53 -0.96 -0.96 -18.89
CA GLU A 53 -1.68 -0.92 -20.18
C GLU A 53 -2.33 0.44 -20.44
N ARG A 54 -2.64 1.20 -19.39
CA ARG A 54 -3.15 2.59 -19.47
C ARG A 54 -2.04 3.63 -19.60
N GLY A 55 -0.81 3.23 -19.89
CA GLY A 55 0.33 4.12 -20.14
C GLY A 55 1.05 4.60 -18.88
N ASN A 56 0.96 3.86 -17.78
CA ASN A 56 1.72 4.16 -16.55
C ASN A 56 2.97 3.28 -16.45
N ARG A 57 3.96 3.74 -15.68
CA ARG A 57 5.01 2.89 -15.11
C ARG A 57 4.61 2.54 -13.69
N VAL A 58 4.29 1.28 -13.43
CA VAL A 58 3.84 0.81 -12.11
C VAL A 58 4.98 0.06 -11.45
N ILE A 59 5.26 0.40 -10.22
CA ILE A 59 6.30 -0.21 -9.40
C ILE A 59 5.59 -0.85 -8.20
N THR A 60 5.76 -2.15 -8.02
CA THR A 60 5.22 -2.87 -6.85
C THR A 60 6.39 -3.23 -5.95
N VAL A 61 6.28 -2.94 -4.66
CA VAL A 61 7.37 -3.12 -3.69
C VAL A 61 7.01 -4.22 -2.71
N ASP A 62 7.96 -5.12 -2.45
CA ASP A 62 7.92 -5.97 -1.28
C ASP A 62 8.57 -5.18 -0.14
N MET A 63 7.79 -4.78 0.86
CA MET A 63 8.36 -4.03 1.98
C MET A 63 9.34 -4.92 2.76
N PHE A 64 10.27 -4.30 3.50
CA PHE A 64 11.17 -5.04 4.38
C PHE A 64 10.37 -5.98 5.30
N GLY A 65 10.85 -7.22 5.46
CA GLY A 65 10.10 -8.30 6.14
C GLY A 65 9.01 -8.96 5.29
N HIS A 66 8.95 -8.70 3.98
CA HIS A 66 7.95 -9.29 3.08
C HIS A 66 8.55 -9.73 1.75
N GLY A 67 7.89 -10.71 1.11
CA GLY A 67 8.23 -11.21 -0.22
C GLY A 67 9.72 -11.52 -0.42
N ALA A 68 10.31 -10.93 -1.47
CA ALA A 68 11.71 -11.15 -1.84
C ALA A 68 12.71 -10.17 -1.21
N SER A 69 12.23 -9.23 -0.38
CA SER A 69 13.07 -8.34 0.44
C SER A 69 13.74 -9.11 1.58
N ASP A 70 14.61 -8.47 2.34
CA ASP A 70 15.21 -9.09 3.52
C ASP A 70 14.21 -9.20 4.68
N HIS A 71 14.41 -10.20 5.55
CA HIS A 71 13.53 -10.55 6.68
C HIS A 71 14.34 -10.88 7.94
N PRO A 72 15.05 -9.90 8.55
CA PRO A 72 15.81 -10.18 9.76
C PRO A 72 14.87 -10.59 10.92
N PRO A 73 15.33 -11.47 11.82
CA PRO A 73 14.54 -11.85 13.00
C PRO A 73 14.43 -10.74 14.06
N ASP A 74 15.26 -9.70 13.94
CA ASP A 74 15.26 -8.56 14.85
C ASP A 74 14.02 -7.68 14.63
N MET A 75 13.16 -7.64 15.64
CA MET A 75 11.91 -6.88 15.58
C MET A 75 12.12 -5.37 15.62
N GLU A 76 13.24 -4.89 16.18
CA GLU A 76 13.57 -3.46 16.24
C GLU A 76 13.97 -2.90 14.86
N ALA A 77 14.29 -3.78 13.90
CA ALA A 77 14.59 -3.37 12.53
C ALA A 77 13.37 -2.88 11.75
N TYR A 78 12.14 -3.14 12.21
CA TYR A 78 10.91 -2.79 11.52
C TYR A 78 10.29 -1.51 12.10
N SER A 79 10.06 -0.51 11.24
CA SER A 79 9.37 0.72 11.65
C SER A 79 8.52 1.29 10.52
N MET A 80 7.40 1.92 10.87
CA MET A 80 6.53 2.57 9.89
C MET A 80 7.20 3.76 9.18
N PRO A 81 7.87 4.69 9.87
CA PRO A 81 8.58 5.79 9.21
C PRO A 81 9.62 5.29 8.20
N GLN A 82 10.37 4.23 8.57
CA GLN A 82 11.37 3.66 7.70
C GLN A 82 10.78 3.03 6.44
N TYR A 83 9.60 2.42 6.51
CA TYR A 83 8.92 1.97 5.30
C TYR A 83 8.59 3.13 4.35
N GLY A 84 8.25 4.30 4.89
CA GLY A 84 8.09 5.52 4.10
C GLY A 84 9.40 5.97 3.46
N GLU A 85 10.50 5.95 4.21
CA GLU A 85 11.85 6.24 3.72
C GLU A 85 12.28 5.28 2.60
N ASP A 86 12.03 3.97 2.75
CA ASP A 86 12.32 2.96 1.73
C ASP A 86 11.62 3.29 0.40
N VAL A 87 10.38 3.79 0.44
CA VAL A 87 9.66 4.22 -0.77
C VAL A 87 10.33 5.43 -1.42
N ILE A 88 10.76 6.43 -0.64
CA ILE A 88 11.46 7.60 -1.17
C ILE A 88 12.83 7.21 -1.74
N ALA A 89 13.57 6.35 -1.04
CA ALA A 89 14.84 5.81 -1.49
C ALA A 89 14.68 4.99 -2.78
N LEU A 90 13.57 4.26 -2.95
CA LEU A 90 13.25 3.60 -4.20
C LEU A 90 13.04 4.60 -5.35
N LEU A 91 12.37 5.73 -5.09
CA LEU A 91 12.21 6.78 -6.10
C LEU A 91 13.58 7.36 -6.51
N ASP A 92 14.48 7.58 -5.55
CA ASP A 92 15.84 8.04 -5.82
C ASP A 92 16.64 7.02 -6.63
N HIS A 93 16.59 5.75 -6.22
CA HIS A 93 17.24 4.63 -6.92
C HIS A 93 16.79 4.53 -8.39
N LEU A 94 15.50 4.77 -8.65
CA LEU A 94 14.92 4.69 -10.00
C LEU A 94 14.96 5.99 -10.79
N GLY A 95 15.55 7.06 -10.23
CA GLY A 95 15.60 8.39 -10.86
C GLY A 95 14.22 9.02 -11.06
N VAL A 96 13.25 8.70 -10.20
CA VAL A 96 11.87 9.20 -10.28
C VAL A 96 11.70 10.42 -9.40
N ALA A 97 11.46 11.57 -10.04
CA ALA A 97 11.23 12.81 -9.31
C ALA A 97 9.91 12.79 -8.51
N GLN A 98 8.82 12.29 -9.10
CA GLN A 98 7.49 12.25 -8.47
C GLN A 98 6.65 11.04 -8.89
N ALA A 99 5.94 10.45 -7.93
CA ALA A 99 5.03 9.32 -8.17
C ALA A 99 3.66 9.50 -7.50
N VAL A 100 2.65 8.78 -7.99
CA VAL A 100 1.50 8.42 -7.15
C VAL A 100 1.95 7.28 -6.24
N VAL A 101 1.68 7.37 -4.95
CA VAL A 101 2.08 6.33 -3.98
C VAL A 101 0.83 5.79 -3.28
N GLY A 102 0.72 4.49 -3.12
CA GLY A 102 -0.45 3.92 -2.49
C GLY A 102 -0.36 2.44 -2.18
N GLY A 103 -1.43 1.92 -1.58
CA GLY A 103 -1.48 0.54 -1.14
C GLY A 103 -2.68 0.24 -0.26
N THR A 104 -2.65 -0.96 0.32
CA THR A 104 -3.73 -1.49 1.16
C THR A 104 -3.23 -1.72 2.59
N SER A 105 -3.96 -1.27 3.60
CA SER A 105 -3.63 -1.47 5.02
C SER A 105 -2.23 -0.96 5.37
N LEU A 106 -1.26 -1.85 5.64
CA LEU A 106 0.15 -1.51 5.79
C LEU A 106 0.60 -0.54 4.69
N GLY A 107 0.35 -0.89 3.42
CA GLY A 107 0.77 -0.08 2.29
C GLY A 107 0.10 1.30 2.22
N ALA A 108 -1.13 1.43 2.71
CA ALA A 108 -1.77 2.73 2.82
C ALA A 108 -1.07 3.61 3.88
N ASN A 109 -0.65 3.03 5.00
CA ASN A 109 0.12 3.74 6.01
C ASN A 109 1.55 4.07 5.51
N VAL A 110 2.19 3.19 4.75
CA VAL A 110 3.48 3.49 4.10
C VAL A 110 3.38 4.69 3.17
N ALA A 111 2.30 4.78 2.39
CA ALA A 111 2.06 5.93 1.51
C ALA A 111 1.87 7.25 2.30
N LEU A 112 1.26 7.19 3.48
CA LEU A 112 1.12 8.33 4.39
C LEU A 112 2.48 8.78 4.95
N GLU A 113 3.31 7.84 5.41
CA GLU A 113 4.67 8.15 5.88
C GLU A 113 5.52 8.78 4.77
N ALA A 114 5.46 8.25 3.55
CA ALA A 114 6.20 8.78 2.41
C ALA A 114 5.83 10.24 2.06
N VAL A 115 4.53 10.59 2.11
CA VAL A 115 4.10 11.99 1.81
C VAL A 115 4.45 12.95 2.95
N ILE A 116 4.44 12.49 4.19
CA ILE A 116 4.86 13.31 5.35
C ILE A 116 6.35 13.64 5.23
N LEU A 117 7.17 12.63 4.90
CA LEU A 117 8.60 12.78 4.76
C LEU A 117 8.99 13.69 3.59
N ALA A 118 8.35 13.49 2.43
CA ALA A 118 8.75 14.17 1.20
C ALA A 118 7.52 14.55 0.34
N PRO A 119 6.72 15.56 0.74
CA PRO A 119 5.47 15.90 0.07
C PRO A 119 5.66 16.26 -1.41
N ASN A 120 6.80 16.89 -1.74
CA ASN A 120 7.14 17.24 -3.12
C ASN A 120 7.47 16.02 -4.01
N ARG A 121 7.61 14.81 -3.44
CA ARG A 121 7.89 13.57 -4.18
C ARG A 121 6.62 12.75 -4.43
N VAL A 122 5.54 13.05 -3.71
CA VAL A 122 4.27 12.33 -3.80
C VAL A 122 3.21 13.20 -4.49
N ARG A 123 2.92 12.88 -5.75
CA ARG A 123 1.95 13.62 -6.58
C ARG A 123 0.50 13.40 -6.15
N ALA A 124 0.17 12.19 -5.70
CA ALA A 124 -1.15 11.81 -5.22
C ALA A 124 -1.05 10.52 -4.39
N LEU A 125 -2.09 10.24 -3.61
CA LEU A 125 -2.20 9.05 -2.78
C LEU A 125 -3.32 8.11 -3.26
N VAL A 126 -3.11 6.81 -3.10
CA VAL A 126 -4.17 5.79 -3.18
C VAL A 126 -4.18 5.04 -1.86
N LEU A 127 -5.21 5.25 -1.04
CA LEU A 127 -5.31 4.71 0.32
C LEU A 127 -6.48 3.73 0.42
N GLU A 128 -6.18 2.44 0.49
CA GLU A 128 -7.19 1.41 0.73
C GLU A 128 -7.09 0.89 2.17
N MET A 129 -8.16 1.06 2.95
CA MET A 129 -8.26 0.58 4.33
C MET A 129 -7.06 0.96 5.23
N PRO A 130 -6.68 2.25 5.33
CA PRO A 130 -5.57 2.66 6.17
C PRO A 130 -5.85 2.34 7.65
N VAL A 131 -4.81 1.91 8.37
CA VAL A 131 -4.90 1.60 9.81
C VAL A 131 -4.59 2.88 10.58
N LEU A 132 -5.62 3.69 10.77
CA LEU A 132 -5.52 4.96 11.50
C LEU A 132 -6.16 4.79 12.87
N GLU A 133 -5.45 5.21 13.91
CA GLU A 133 -5.97 5.25 15.29
C GLU A 133 -7.31 6.02 15.36
N ASN A 134 -7.41 7.12 14.61
CA ASN A 134 -8.61 7.97 14.55
C ASN A 134 -9.76 7.40 13.70
N ALA A 135 -9.51 6.41 12.84
CA ALA A 135 -10.55 5.79 12.01
C ALA A 135 -11.49 4.89 12.83
N LEU A 136 -11.03 4.39 13.99
CA LEU A 136 -11.87 3.69 14.95
C LEU A 136 -12.87 4.63 15.63
N ALA A 137 -12.46 5.87 15.97
CA ALA A 137 -13.36 6.88 16.52
C ALA A 137 -14.47 7.27 15.53
N GLY A 138 -14.17 7.33 14.23
CA GLY A 138 -15.16 7.57 13.17
C GLY A 138 -16.19 6.43 13.00
N ARG A 139 -15.87 5.20 13.43
CA ARG A 139 -16.81 4.07 13.43
C ARG A 139 -17.68 4.01 14.69
N ALA A 140 -17.22 4.54 15.82
CA ALA A 140 -18.03 4.68 17.02
C ALA A 140 -19.21 5.67 16.84
N VAL A 141 -19.13 6.58 15.86
CA VAL A 141 -20.20 7.53 15.53
C VAL A 141 -21.22 6.94 14.52
N GLY A 142 -21.03 5.70 14.04
CA GLY A 142 -21.84 5.11 12.97
C GLY A 142 -22.64 3.84 13.31
N VAL A 143 -22.72 3.42 14.58
CA VAL A 143 -23.48 2.22 15.01
C VAL A 143 -24.63 2.58 15.97
N GLY A 144 -24.90 3.87 16.18
CA GLY A 144 -25.94 4.33 17.10
C GLY A 144 -27.37 4.42 16.54
N GLU A 145 -27.55 4.54 15.22
CA GLU A 145 -28.87 4.88 14.65
C GLU A 145 -29.57 3.75 13.87
N GLY A 146 -28.94 2.58 13.76
CA GLY A 146 -29.47 1.45 12.97
C GLY A 146 -30.17 0.33 13.75
N MET A 147 -29.94 0.22 15.07
CA MET A 147 -30.43 -0.92 15.87
C MET A 147 -31.78 -0.68 16.59
N ASP A 148 -32.33 0.53 16.55
CA ASP A 148 -33.62 0.83 17.18
C ASP A 148 -34.85 0.45 16.33
N ARG A 149 -34.66 0.04 15.07
CA ARG A 149 -35.80 -0.33 14.18
C ARG A 149 -36.07 -1.82 14.04
N VAL A 150 -35.20 -2.69 14.56
CA VAL A 150 -35.47 -4.15 14.55
C VAL A 150 -36.25 -4.59 15.81
N GLY A 151 -36.25 -3.77 16.88
CA GLY A 151 -36.97 -4.08 18.13
C GLY A 151 -38.46 -3.72 18.17
N ARG A 152 -39.01 -2.98 17.19
CA ARG A 152 -40.43 -2.51 17.24
C ARG A 152 -41.40 -3.24 16.31
N VAL A 153 -40.95 -4.24 15.55
CA VAL A 153 -41.86 -5.09 14.73
C VAL A 153 -42.26 -6.38 15.49
N ALA A 154 -41.58 -6.71 16.60
CA ALA A 154 -41.85 -7.94 17.34
C ALA A 154 -42.93 -7.85 18.44
N ASP A 155 -43.54 -6.66 18.65
CA ASP A 155 -44.50 -6.45 19.76
C ASP A 155 -45.95 -6.18 19.30
N HIS A 156 -46.25 -6.32 18.00
CA HIS A 156 -47.63 -6.20 17.48
C HIS A 156 -48.27 -7.55 17.09
N GLU A 157 -47.67 -8.70 17.42
CA GLU A 157 -48.30 -10.03 17.20
C GLU A 157 -48.62 -10.79 18.50
N ARG A 158 -48.73 -10.10 19.62
CA ARG A 158 -49.32 -10.66 20.86
C ARG A 158 -50.31 -9.70 21.50
N ARG A 159 -51.43 -9.46 20.84
CA ARG A 159 -52.71 -9.09 21.45
C ARG A 159 -53.86 -9.58 20.58
#